data_AF-A0A132A5X9-F1
#
_entry.id   AF-A0A132A5X9-F1
#
_cell.length_a   1.000
_cell.length_b   1.000
_cell.length_c   1.000
_cell.angle_alpha   90.00
_cell.angle_beta   90.00
_cell.angle_gamma   90.00
#
_symmetry.space_group_name_H-M   'P 1'
#
loop_
_entity.id
_entity.type
_entity.pdbx_description
1 polymer ?
#
loop_
_entity_poly.entity_id
_entity_poly.type
_entity_poly.pdbx_seq_one_letter_code
_entity_poly.pdbx_strand_id
1 'polypeptide(L)'
;MVAVDKNNTDRIQGYGCLRQHSLSKRFYLGPLYIDKNGNDDNRKRFRSIVARMLVKELLRNDLDRIRSNGLIWNCIDANPDSLRLPNSFGLIECERCERLFTKHFIQANFEMIYAVFSPDFSL
;
A
#
# COMPACT_ATOMS: atom_id res chain seq x y z
N MET A 1 -6.31 3.38 -8.64
CA MET A 1 -7.53 3.81 -7.92
C MET A 1 -7.18 4.98 -7.02
N VAL A 2 -8.05 6.00 -6.95
CA VAL A 2 -7.83 7.22 -6.16
C VAL A 2 -8.98 7.36 -5.17
N ALA A 3 -8.68 7.69 -3.92
CA ALA A 3 -9.66 8.12 -2.93
C ALA A 3 -9.67 9.64 -2.88
N VAL A 4 -10.84 10.25 -2.96
CA VAL A 4 -11.03 11.70 -3.04
C VAL A 4 -12.01 12.15 -1.96
N ASP A 5 -11.68 13.22 -1.26
CA ASP A 5 -12.60 13.90 -0.33
C ASP A 5 -13.41 14.96 -1.08
N LYS A 6 -14.67 14.63 -1.38
CA LYS A 6 -15.59 15.52 -2.10
C LYS A 6 -16.02 16.74 -1.29
N ASN A 7 -15.93 16.69 0.04
CA ASN A 7 -16.32 17.80 0.89
C ASN A 7 -15.21 18.86 1.02
N ASN A 8 -14.00 18.54 0.56
CA ASN A 8 -12.83 19.39 0.69
C ASN A 8 -12.11 19.53 -0.66
N THR A 9 -12.74 20.23 -1.61
CA THR A 9 -12.14 20.64 -2.90
C THR A 9 -11.66 19.48 -3.79
N ASP A 10 -12.31 18.31 -3.72
CA ASP A 10 -11.87 17.11 -4.43
C ASP A 10 -10.40 16.74 -4.15
N ARG A 11 -9.96 16.97 -2.91
CA ARG A 11 -8.60 16.65 -2.49
C ARG A 11 -8.38 15.15 -2.51
N ILE A 12 -7.28 14.74 -3.13
CA ILE A 12 -6.82 13.35 -3.12
C ILE A 12 -6.39 12.96 -1.70
N GLN A 13 -7.04 11.93 -1.16
CA GLN A 13 -6.77 11.36 0.17
C GLN A 13 -5.85 10.13 0.08
N GLY A 14 -5.78 9.50 -1.09
CA GLY A 14 -4.90 8.36 -1.30
C GLY A 14 -4.96 7.82 -2.72
N TYR A 15 -3.96 7.02 -3.05
CA TYR A 15 -3.82 6.34 -4.31
C TYR A 15 -3.37 4.91 -4.05
N GLY A 16 -3.93 3.96 -4.80
CA GLY A 16 -3.50 2.57 -4.76
C GLY A 16 -3.60 1.92 -6.13
N CYS A 17 -2.74 0.96 -6.40
CA CYS A 17 -2.76 0.18 -7.63
C CYS A 17 -2.69 -1.32 -7.32
N LEU A 18 -3.29 -2.11 -8.20
CA LEU A 18 -3.20 -3.56 -8.23
C LEU A 18 -2.83 -3.96 -9.65
N ARG A 19 -1.76 -4.75 -9.80
CA ARG A 19 -1.30 -5.22 -11.10
C ARG A 19 -1.02 -6.70 -11.06
N GLN A 20 -1.43 -7.41 -12.12
CA GLN A 20 -1.02 -8.79 -12.32
C GLN A 20 0.34 -8.85 -13.02
N HIS A 21 1.25 -9.66 -12.49
CA HIS A 21 2.52 -9.94 -13.14
C HIS A 21 2.30 -10.89 -14.34
N SER A 22 2.95 -10.61 -15.48
CA SER A 22 2.67 -11.27 -16.75
C SER A 22 3.04 -12.75 -16.77
N LEU A 23 4.16 -13.13 -16.11
CA LEU A 23 4.67 -14.50 -16.07
C LEU A 23 4.06 -15.30 -14.91
N SER A 24 4.42 -14.96 -13.68
CA SER A 24 3.94 -15.63 -12.46
C SER A 24 2.44 -15.55 -12.21
N LYS A 25 1.70 -14.67 -12.91
CA LYS A 25 0.27 -14.39 -12.71
C LYS A 25 -0.12 -13.88 -11.32
N ARG A 26 0.84 -13.74 -10.40
CA ARG A 26 0.65 -13.16 -9.06
C ARG A 26 0.17 -11.72 -9.16
N PHE A 27 -0.65 -11.30 -8.22
CA PHE A 27 -1.09 -9.92 -8.09
C PHE A 27 -0.15 -9.18 -7.15
N TYR A 28 0.25 -7.97 -7.53
CA TYR A 28 1.09 -7.09 -6.73
C TYR A 28 0.24 -5.89 -6.34
N LEU A 29 0.04 -5.72 -5.03
CA LEU A 29 -0.54 -4.51 -4.47
C LEU A 29 0.57 -3.47 -4.33
N GLY A 30 0.44 -2.37 -5.06
CA GLY A 30 1.36 -1.26 -4.93
C GLY A 30 1.47 -0.41 -6.19
N PRO A 31 1.94 0.84 -6.04
CA PRO A 31 2.17 1.49 -4.75
C PRO A 31 0.83 1.81 -4.05
N LEU A 32 0.87 1.97 -2.73
CA LEU A 32 -0.26 2.45 -1.92
C LEU A 32 0.22 3.64 -1.09
N TYR A 33 -0.37 4.79 -1.37
CA TYR A 33 -0.07 6.07 -0.73
C TYR A 33 -1.32 6.65 -0.09
N ILE A 34 -1.19 7.15 1.14
CA ILE A 34 -2.27 7.81 1.87
C ILE A 34 -1.77 9.16 2.33
N ASP A 35 -2.57 10.19 2.08
CA ASP A 35 -2.21 11.55 2.44
C ASP A 35 -2.01 11.68 3.96
N LYS A 36 -0.90 12.31 4.37
CA LYS A 36 -0.64 12.69 5.76
C LYS A 36 -1.40 13.98 6.03
N ASN A 37 -2.71 13.89 6.06
CA ASN A 37 -3.53 15.04 6.40
C ASN A 37 -3.35 15.39 7.87
N GLY A 38 -2.47 16.34 8.22
CA GLY A 38 -2.29 16.84 9.60
C GLY A 38 -1.67 15.84 10.60
N ASN A 39 -1.31 16.33 11.80
CA ASN A 39 -0.56 15.56 12.80
C ASN A 39 -1.39 15.06 14.01
N ASP A 40 -2.73 15.17 13.98
CA ASP A 40 -3.59 14.77 15.10
C ASP A 40 -3.98 13.27 15.05
N ASP A 41 -4.16 12.66 16.22
CA ASP A 41 -4.45 11.22 16.38
C ASP A 41 -5.76 10.80 15.72
N ASN A 42 -6.77 11.68 15.70
CA ASN A 42 -8.02 11.46 14.97
C ASN A 42 -7.77 11.22 13.47
N ARG A 43 -6.74 11.87 12.91
CA ARG A 43 -6.41 11.77 11.49
C ARG A 43 -5.59 10.52 11.18
N LYS A 44 -4.84 9.95 12.13
CA LYS A 44 -4.20 8.64 11.97
C LYS A 44 -5.22 7.52 11.73
N ARG A 45 -6.32 7.51 12.50
CA ARG A 45 -7.44 6.58 12.30
C ARG A 45 -8.06 6.75 10.92
N PHE A 46 -8.26 7.98 10.48
CA PHE A 46 -8.80 8.27 9.15
C PHE A 46 -7.92 7.70 8.03
N ARG A 47 -6.59 7.84 8.12
CA ARG A 47 -5.66 7.25 7.12
C ARG A 47 -5.82 5.74 6.99
N SER A 48 -5.91 5.03 8.12
CA SER A 48 -6.14 3.58 8.14
C SER A 48 -7.48 3.19 7.50
N ILE A 49 -8.52 4.00 7.66
CA ILE A 49 -9.83 3.79 7.02
C ILE A 49 -9.70 3.95 5.50
N VAL A 50 -9.09 5.04 5.03
CA VAL A 50 -8.89 5.30 3.60
C VAL A 50 -8.06 4.19 2.96
N ALA A 51 -6.98 3.76 3.62
CA ALA A 51 -6.13 2.67 3.15
C ALA A 51 -6.92 1.37 3.00
N ARG A 52 -7.69 1.00 4.03
CA ARG A 52 -8.54 -0.20 4.02
C ARG A 52 -9.60 -0.14 2.92
N MET A 53 -10.24 1.01 2.73
CA MET A 53 -11.24 1.21 1.68
C MET A 53 -10.62 1.03 0.28
N LEU A 54 -9.49 1.69 0.02
CA LEU A 54 -8.77 1.57 -1.25
C LEU A 54 -8.39 0.12 -1.57
N VAL A 55 -7.85 -0.61 -0.58
CA VAL A 55 -7.47 -2.01 -0.78
C VAL A 55 -8.69 -2.88 -1.05
N LYS A 56 -9.78 -2.72 -0.30
CA LYS A 56 -11.02 -3.48 -0.55
C LYS A 56 -11.53 -3.27 -1.98
N GLU A 57 -11.58 -2.04 -2.44
CA GLU A 57 -12.06 -1.73 -3.79
C GLU A 57 -11.10 -2.21 -4.89
N LEU A 58 -9.78 -2.16 -4.66
CA LEU A 58 -8.80 -2.72 -5.59
C LEU A 58 -8.93 -4.23 -5.75
N LEU A 59 -9.15 -4.96 -4.66
CA LEU A 59 -9.24 -6.43 -4.69
C LEU A 59 -10.61 -6.92 -5.20
N ARG A 60 -11.64 -6.07 -5.16
CA ARG A 60 -13.03 -6.45 -5.43
C ARG A 60 -13.24 -7.12 -6.79
N ASN A 61 -12.64 -6.58 -7.84
CA ASN A 61 -12.86 -7.05 -9.21
C ASN A 61 -12.01 -8.27 -9.59
N ASP A 62 -10.97 -8.58 -8.80
CA ASP A 62 -10.00 -9.62 -9.11
C ASP A 62 -9.96 -10.74 -8.06
N LEU A 63 -10.95 -10.79 -7.16
CA LEU A 63 -10.91 -11.65 -5.95
C LEU A 63 -10.65 -13.13 -6.28
N ASP A 64 -11.34 -13.69 -7.27
CA ASP A 64 -11.16 -15.10 -7.66
C ASP A 64 -9.79 -15.35 -8.29
N ARG A 65 -9.31 -14.42 -9.13
CA ARG A 65 -7.98 -14.50 -9.73
C ARG A 65 -6.88 -14.36 -8.68
N ILE A 66 -7.09 -13.52 -7.68
CA ILE A 66 -6.18 -13.36 -6.54
C ILE A 66 -6.14 -14.64 -5.71
N ARG A 67 -7.28 -15.27 -5.44
CA ARG A 67 -7.34 -16.55 -4.71
C ARG A 67 -6.56 -17.65 -5.43
N SER A 68 -6.66 -17.72 -6.76
CA SER A 68 -5.96 -18.72 -7.55
C SER A 68 -4.47 -18.43 -7.74
N ASN A 69 -4.07 -17.15 -7.87
CA ASN A 69 -2.70 -16.79 -8.25
C ASN A 69 -1.87 -16.16 -7.12
N GLY A 70 -2.49 -15.82 -5.99
CA GLY A 70 -1.84 -15.17 -4.86
C GLY A 70 -1.74 -13.65 -4.98
N LEU A 71 -1.62 -13.00 -3.80
CA LEU A 71 -1.41 -11.57 -3.63
C LEU A 71 -0.06 -11.33 -2.94
N ILE A 72 0.76 -10.47 -3.53
CA ILE A 72 2.02 -9.98 -2.98
C ILE A 72 1.82 -8.53 -2.54
N TRP A 73 2.22 -8.23 -1.30
CA TRP A 73 2.12 -6.91 -0.71
C TRP A 73 3.46 -6.54 -0.06
N ASN A 74 4.23 -5.68 -0.74
CA ASN A 74 5.50 -5.21 -0.21
C ASN A 74 5.26 -4.01 0.72
N CYS A 75 5.34 -4.28 2.03
CA CYS A 75 5.16 -3.28 3.07
C CYS A 75 6.50 -2.61 3.40
N ILE A 76 6.45 -1.38 3.90
CA ILE A 76 7.64 -0.71 4.42
C ILE A 76 7.58 -0.66 5.95
N ASP A 77 8.72 -0.85 6.59
CA ASP A 77 8.88 -0.83 8.04
C ASP A 77 8.85 0.58 8.66
N ALA A 78 9.00 1.62 7.84
CA ALA A 78 8.95 3.02 8.27
C ALA A 78 7.53 3.53 8.59
N ASN A 79 6.48 2.75 8.31
CA ASN A 79 5.09 3.09 8.64
C ASN A 79 4.44 1.92 9.39
N PRO A 80 4.17 2.03 10.71
CA PRO A 80 3.58 0.94 11.48
C PRO A 80 2.22 0.47 10.95
N ASP A 81 1.42 1.36 10.34
CA ASP A 81 0.14 0.99 9.76
C ASP A 81 0.31 0.18 8.46
N SER A 82 1.42 0.38 7.73
CA SER A 82 1.79 -0.43 6.56
C SER A 82 1.97 -1.89 6.93
N LEU A 83 2.60 -2.18 8.07
CA LEU A 83 2.82 -3.56 8.55
C LEU A 83 1.56 -4.21 9.13
N ARG A 84 0.65 -3.41 9.70
CA ARG A 84 -0.57 -3.93 10.36
C ARG A 84 -1.72 -4.18 9.38
N LEU A 85 -1.82 -3.36 8.33
CA LEU A 85 -2.94 -3.44 7.39
C LEU A 85 -3.04 -4.80 6.66
N PRO A 86 -1.96 -5.42 6.14
CA PRO A 86 -2.01 -6.73 5.49
C PRO A 86 -2.62 -7.83 6.37
N ASN A 87 -2.27 -7.85 7.66
CA ASN A 87 -2.76 -8.85 8.61
C ASN A 87 -4.29 -8.82 8.71
N SER A 88 -4.89 -7.65 8.58
CA SER A 88 -6.35 -7.50 8.59
C SER A 88 -7.05 -7.99 7.32
N PHE A 89 -6.28 -8.38 6.29
CA PHE A 89 -6.74 -9.09 5.10
C PHE A 89 -6.33 -10.58 5.13
N GLY A 90 -5.80 -11.08 6.25
CA GLY A 90 -5.37 -12.47 6.40
C GLY A 90 -4.04 -12.80 5.72
N LEU A 91 -3.26 -11.80 5.33
CA LEU A 91 -1.91 -12.01 4.82
C LEU A 91 -0.94 -12.31 5.96
N ILE A 92 0.08 -13.12 5.66
CA ILE A 92 1.18 -13.46 6.56
C ILE A 92 2.50 -12.96 5.96
N GLU A 93 3.40 -12.47 6.81
CA GLU A 93 4.75 -12.10 6.37
C GLU A 93 5.50 -13.36 5.93
N CYS A 94 5.99 -13.38 4.69
CA CYS A 94 6.75 -14.50 4.14
C CYS A 94 8.26 -14.22 4.06
N GLU A 95 8.66 -12.95 3.97
CA GLU A 95 10.03 -12.52 3.81
C GLU A 95 10.20 -11.09 4.32
N ARG A 96 11.41 -10.78 4.81
CA ARG A 96 11.83 -9.43 5.19
C ARG A 96 13.14 -9.10 4.49
N CYS A 97 13.10 -8.09 3.64
CA CYS A 97 14.29 -7.57 2.96
C CYS A 97 14.77 -6.30 3.66
N GLU A 98 16.03 -6.24 4.06
CA GLU A 98 16.63 -5.02 4.60
C GLU A 98 16.78 -3.96 3.50
N ARG A 99 16.57 -2.69 3.87
CA ARG A 99 16.75 -1.58 2.95
C ARG A 99 18.23 -1.32 2.74
N LEU A 100 18.69 -1.48 1.50
CA LEU A 100 20.04 -1.07 1.11
C LEU A 100 20.09 0.46 0.99
N PHE A 101 20.76 1.13 1.93
CA PHE A 101 21.01 2.56 1.82
C PHE A 101 22.08 2.80 0.76
N THR A 102 21.71 3.50 -0.32
CA THR A 102 22.71 4.11 -1.20
C THR A 102 23.29 5.35 -0.50
N LYS A 103 24.46 5.85 -0.94
CA LYS A 103 25.16 7.00 -0.32
C LYS A 103 24.31 8.30 -0.20
N HIS A 104 23.10 8.34 -0.77
CA HIS A 104 22.18 9.46 -0.72
C HIS A 104 20.92 9.15 0.09
N PHE A 105 20.59 10.03 1.04
CA PHE A 105 19.33 9.98 1.77
C PHE A 105 18.18 10.46 0.87
N ILE A 106 17.18 9.61 0.66
CA ILE A 106 15.96 9.99 -0.04
C ILE A 106 15.08 10.81 0.92
N GLN A 107 14.78 12.05 0.54
CA GLN A 107 13.80 12.89 1.23
C GLN A 107 12.38 12.50 0.83
N ALA A 108 11.88 11.40 1.39
CA ALA A 108 10.50 10.94 1.21
C ALA A 108 9.74 10.97 2.53
N ASN A 109 8.45 11.31 2.48
CA ASN A 109 7.56 11.18 3.63
C ASN A 109 7.09 9.73 3.78
N PHE A 110 7.89 8.91 4.45
CA PHE A 110 7.63 7.48 4.58
C PHE A 110 6.34 7.14 5.33
N GLU A 111 5.81 8.05 6.16
CA GLU A 111 4.52 7.84 6.84
C GLU A 111 3.32 7.76 5.87
N MET A 112 3.46 8.29 4.65
CA MET A 112 2.41 8.23 3.64
C MET A 112 2.41 6.92 2.86
N ILE A 113 3.47 6.12 2.97
CA ILE A 113 3.69 4.96 2.13
C ILE A 113 3.23 3.71 2.88
N TYR A 114 2.26 3.00 2.31
CA TYR A 114 1.69 1.77 2.85
C TYR A 114 2.09 0.53 2.03
N ALA A 115 2.44 0.70 0.76
CA ALA A 115 2.96 -0.37 -0.08
C ALA A 115 3.84 0.21 -1.19
N VAL A 116 4.87 -0.54 -1.58
CA VAL A 116 5.67 -0.27 -2.78
C VAL A 116 5.42 -1.37 -3.82
N PHE A 117 5.56 -1.04 -5.11
CA PHE A 117 5.22 -1.98 -6.17
C PHE A 117 6.13 -3.21 -6.19
N SER A 118 7.44 -3.01 -6.12
CA SER A 118 8.42 -4.02 -5.75
C SER A 118 9.55 -3.37 -4.96
N PRO A 119 10.30 -4.12 -4.14
CA PRO A 119 11.71 -3.79 -3.97
C PRO A 119 12.33 -3.89 -5.37
N ASP A 120 12.89 -2.81 -5.89
CA ASP A 120 13.68 -2.87 -7.13
C ASP A 120 14.92 -3.73 -6.85
N PHE A 121 14.80 -5.04 -7.08
CA PHE A 121 15.93 -5.89 -7.40
C PHE A 121 15.82 -6.12 -8.90
N SER A 122 16.53 -5.29 -9.66
CA SER A 122 16.79 -5.49 -11.08
C SER A 122 16.98 -6.99 -11.38
N LEU A 123 16.11 -7.56 -12.22
CA LEU A 123 16.40 -8.81 -12.93
C LEU A 123 17.36 -8.51 -14.08
#